data_AF-A0A2Z4YRS2-F1
#
_entry.id   AF-A0A2Z4YRS2-F1
#
_cell.length_a   1.000
_cell.length_b   1.000
_cell.length_c   1.000
_cell.angle_alpha   90.00
_cell.angle_beta   90.00
_cell.angle_gamma   90.00
#
_symmetry.space_group_name_H-M   'P 1'
#
loop_
_entity.id
_entity.type
_entity.pdbx_description
1 polymer ?
#
loop_
_entity_poly.entity_id
_entity_poly.type
_entity_poly.pdbx_seq_one_letter_code
_entity_poly.pdbx_strand_id
1 'polypeptide(L)' 'MDVLIATENIRNFNSLLLTEKDDSQIRVLQELLSLEKEKLAAAIAAEQMPGRGGPLSR' A
#
# COMPACT_ATOMS: atom_id res chain seq x y z
N MET A 1 -0.13 4.69 -10.76
CA MET A 1 -0.95 3.45 -10.85
C MET A 1 -0.86 2.67 -9.55
N ASP A 2 0.33 2.48 -9.01
CA ASP A 2 0.57 1.75 -7.75
C ASP A 2 -0.10 2.38 -6.53
N VAL A 3 -0.16 3.72 -6.46
CA VAL A 3 -0.88 4.46 -5.41
C VAL A 3 -2.38 4.12 -5.37
N LEU A 4 -3.03 4.02 -6.55
CA LEU A 4 -4.46 3.72 -6.64
C LEU A 4 -4.75 2.28 -6.17
N ILE A 5 -3.94 1.33 -6.61
CA ILE A 5 -4.07 -0.09 -6.23
C ILE A 5 -3.89 -0.24 -4.72
N ALA A 6 -2.84 0.34 -4.16
CA ALA A 6 -2.58 0.24 -2.72
C ALA A 6 -3.69 0.91 -1.88
N THR A 7 -4.23 2.03 -2.36
CA THR A 7 -5.36 2.71 -1.71
C THR A 7 -6.64 1.84 -1.71
N GLU A 8 -6.95 1.18 -2.83
CA GLU A 8 -8.12 0.31 -2.92
C GLU A 8 -7.97 -0.96 -2.06
N ASN A 9 -6.77 -1.55 -2.04
CA ASN A 9 -6.47 -2.70 -1.17
C ASN A 9 -6.61 -2.34 0.32
N ILE A 10 -6.12 -1.17 0.75
CA ILE A 10 -6.31 -0.68 2.12
C ILE A 10 -7.79 -0.54 2.46
N ARG A 11 -8.61 0.00 1.54
CA ARG A 11 -10.05 0.11 1.74
C ARG A 11 -10.68 -1.27 1.93
N ASN A 12 -10.32 -2.25 1.10
CA ASN A 12 -10.84 -3.61 1.17
C ASN A 12 -10.45 -4.30 2.48
N PHE A 13 -9.20 -4.18 2.93
CA PHE A 13 -8.76 -4.73 4.21
C PHE A 13 -9.51 -4.12 5.40
N ASN A 14 -9.71 -2.80 5.40
CA ASN A 14 -10.52 -2.16 6.44
C ASN A 14 -11.97 -2.66 6.44
N SER A 15 -12.57 -2.87 5.26
CA SER A 15 -13.92 -3.46 5.17
C SER A 15 -13.98 -4.90 5.69
N LEU A 16 -12.95 -5.72 5.42
CA LEU A 16 -12.87 -7.09 5.93
C LEU A 16 -12.68 -7.12 7.47
N LEU A 17 -11.85 -6.23 8.01
CA LEU A 17 -11.62 -6.12 9.45
C LEU A 17 -12.88 -5.74 10.25
N LEU A 18 -13.86 -5.07 9.61
CA LEU A 18 -15.14 -4.73 10.26
C LEU A 18 -16.07 -5.94 10.42
N THR A 19 -15.90 -6.98 9.60
CA THR A 19 -16.82 -8.13 9.55
C THR A 19 -16.20 -9.42 10.05
N GLU A 20 -14.86 -9.51 10.09
CA GLU A 20 -14.15 -10.66 10.61
C GLU A 20 -14.31 -10.81 12.14
N LYS A 21 -14.51 -12.05 12.58
CA LYS A 21 -14.69 -12.42 14.00
C LYS A 21 -13.62 -13.38 14.49
N ASP A 22 -12.87 -13.99 13.57
CA ASP A 22 -11.77 -14.87 13.92
C ASP A 22 -10.51 -14.06 14.24
N ASP A 23 -10.04 -14.14 15.49
CA ASP A 23 -8.87 -13.39 15.97
C ASP A 23 -7.59 -13.71 15.19
N SER A 24 -7.44 -14.94 14.67
CA SER A 24 -6.27 -15.31 13.87
C SER A 24 -6.32 -14.65 12.50
N GLN A 25 -7.49 -14.62 11.86
CA GLN A 25 -7.70 -13.91 10.60
C GLN A 25 -7.56 -12.40 10.78
N ILE A 26 -8.06 -11.83 11.87
CA ILE A 26 -7.89 -10.41 12.18
C ILE A 26 -6.41 -10.04 12.25
N ARG A 27 -5.58 -10.85 12.92
CA ARG A 27 -4.13 -10.61 12.98
C ARG A 27 -3.49 -10.64 11.60
N VAL A 28 -3.82 -11.64 10.78
CA VAL A 28 -3.33 -11.74 9.39
C VAL A 28 -3.76 -10.53 8.56
N LEU A 29 -5.03 -10.12 8.65
CA LEU A 29 -5.54 -8.94 7.95
C LEU A 29 -4.85 -7.65 8.39
N GLN A 30 -4.52 -7.51 9.68
CA GLN A 30 -3.76 -6.37 10.20
C GLN A 30 -2.32 -6.34 9.69
N GLU A 31 -1.64 -7.49 9.63
CA GLU A 31 -0.30 -7.60 9.05
C GLU A 31 -0.31 -7.22 7.56
N LEU A 32 -1.26 -7.78 6.79
CA LEU A 32 -1.41 -7.45 5.36
C LEU A 32 -1.76 -5.97 5.14
N LEU A 33 -2.62 -5.39 5.97
CA LEU A 33 -2.95 -3.97 5.93
C LEU A 33 -1.72 -3.09 6.19
N SER A 34 -0.83 -3.52 7.09
CA SER A 34 0.39 -2.79 7.43
C SER A 34 1.36 -2.79 6.25
N LEU A 35 1.57 -3.94 5.62
CA LEU A 35 2.38 -4.06 4.39
C LEU A 35 1.82 -3.20 3.25
N GLU A 36 0.50 -3.14 3.09
CA GLU A 36 -0.09 -2.34 2.02
C GLU A 36 0.06 -0.83 2.26
N LYS A 37 0.01 -0.37 3.53
CA LYS A 37 0.33 1.02 3.89
C LYS A 37 1.79 1.36 3.60
N GLU A 38 2.72 0.45 3.85
CA GLU A 38 4.14 0.64 3.52
C GLU A 38 4.34 0.78 2.00
N LYS A 39 3.69 -0.06 1.19
CA LYS A 39 3.73 0.06 -0.27
C LYS A 39 3.15 1.38 -0.76
N LEU A 40 2.03 1.83 -0.18
CA LEU A 40 1.43 3.12 -0.51
C LEU A 40 2.41 4.26 -0.22
N ALA A 41 3.04 4.25 0.97
CA ALA A 41 4.04 5.25 1.33
C ALA A 41 5.24 5.25 0.36
N ALA A 42 5.74 4.07 -0.02
CA ALA A 42 6.82 3.93 -0.98
C ALA A 42 6.43 4.43 -2.38
N ALA A 43 5.23 4.11 -2.85
CA ALA A 43 4.72 4.59 -4.14
C ALA A 43 4.57 6.12 -4.18
N ILE A 44 4.02 6.70 -3.11
CA ILE A 44 3.90 8.15 -2.94
C ILE A 44 5.28 8.83 -2.89
N ALA A 45 6.26 8.23 -2.21
CA ALA A 45 7.62 8.75 -2.17
C ALA A 45 8.31 8.69 -3.55
N ALA A 46 8.07 7.61 -4.31
CA ALA A 46 8.60 7.45 -5.66
C ALA A 46 8.02 8.48 -6.65
N GLU A 47 6.74 8.84 -6.53
CA GLU A 47 6.11 9.88 -7.34
C GLU A 47 6.60 11.30 -6.97
N GLN A 48 7.01 11.51 -5.71
CA GLN A 48 7.50 12.81 -5.22
C GLN A 48 9.00 13.06 -5.46
N MET A 49 9.78 12.06 -5.89
CA MET A 49 11.18 12.25 -6.23
C MET A 49 11.31 12.84 -7.66
N PRO A 50 11.72 14.12 -7.82
CA PRO A 50 12.02 14.66 -9.13
C PRO A 50 13.41 14.15 -9.53
N GLY A 51 13.51 13.18 -10.44
CA GLY A 51 14.85 12.68 -10.81
C GLY A 51 14.98 11.47 -11.72
N ARG A 52 13.90 10.82 -12.18
CA ARG A 52 14.02 9.79 -13.24
C ARG A 52 13.84 10.40 -14.63
N GLY A 53 14.67 11.38 -14.94
CA GLY A 53 14.62 12.15 -16.18
C GLY A 53 15.76 13.14 -16.31
N GLY A 54 17.01 12.66 -16.22
CA GLY A 54 18.21 13.40 -16.65
C GLY A 54 18.98 12.53 -17.64
N PRO A 55 19.44 13.06 -18.79
CA PRO A 55 19.84 12.28 -19.95
C PRO A 55 21.05 11.40 -19.65
N LEU A 56 21.08 10.22 -20.26
CA LEU A 56 22.26 9.37 -20.39
C LEU A 56 23.47 10.24 -20.72
N SER A 57 24.43 10.32 -19.80
CA SER A 57 25.73 10.92 -20.06
C SER A 57 26.42 10.12 -21.18
N ARG A 58 26.59 10.76 -22.33
CA ARG A 58 27.59 10.43 -23.35
C ARG A 58 28.31 11.71 -23.73
#